data_AF-E9SBD7-F1
#
_entry.id   AF-E9SBD7-F1
#
_cell.length_a   1.000
_cell.length_b   1.000
_cell.length_c   1.000
_cell.angle_alpha   90.00
_cell.angle_beta   90.00
_cell.angle_gamma   90.00
#
_symmetry.space_group_name_H-M   'P 1'
#
loop_
_entity.id
_entity.type
_entity.pdbx_description
1 polymer ?
#
loop_
_entity_poly.entity_id
_entity_poly.type
_entity_poly.pdbx_seq_one_letter_code
_entity_poly.pdbx_strand_id
1 'polypeptide(L)'
;MFKRLTAVMAVCAVTLSMTGCSLKKRDKIEEMKKVPVPPKMVFLGDSIAAGYGLEGYDKEDLYKCQSYPVMLGSEYTELLKDECGHTMINDAVSGDTSQDLLDLLDGGVLDEDLKNSDAVVVSIGGNDILHIIFGAAEKLGWDPEKGDFDFGRIDLKEAFDSLTSMSDQIDEALEGYKTNLAEIAQKIHEKTDGEIYIQTLYNPVEYFKDWDMLVDYADGKIDTFNEIVKNGADADGVHHYTVIDVGNQFEGRNSQLTNMSDYDIHPNADGHKVIAETVDKELRKGEYFYIATVEGEAHYTDDAIRLFITIGIAAVLLTVGAVTVAVKRKK
;
A
#
# COMPACT_ATOMS: atom_id res chain seq x y z
N MET A 1 -28.72 70.60 -19.05
CA MET A 1 -27.99 69.76 -18.06
C MET A 1 -28.44 68.31 -18.13
N PHE A 2 -29.73 68.00 -17.94
CA PHE A 2 -30.25 66.63 -18.01
C PHE A 2 -29.84 65.84 -19.27
N LYS A 3 -29.93 66.42 -20.47
CA LYS A 3 -29.52 65.77 -21.74
C LYS A 3 -28.03 65.42 -21.85
N ARG A 4 -27.14 66.16 -21.15
CA ARG A 4 -25.69 65.86 -21.14
C ARG A 4 -25.34 64.81 -20.08
N LEU A 5 -26.07 64.80 -18.96
CA LEU A 5 -25.92 63.80 -17.91
C LEU A 5 -26.39 62.42 -18.37
N THR A 6 -27.51 62.35 -19.11
CA THR A 6 -27.99 61.11 -19.73
C THR A 6 -27.07 60.59 -20.83
N ALA A 7 -26.43 61.48 -21.59
CA ALA A 7 -25.46 61.07 -22.61
C ALA A 7 -24.19 60.44 -22.00
N VAL A 8 -23.68 60.98 -20.89
CA VAL A 8 -22.52 60.41 -20.18
C VAL A 8 -22.87 59.07 -19.52
N MET A 9 -24.04 58.95 -18.89
CA MET A 9 -24.51 57.67 -18.34
C MET A 9 -24.72 56.61 -19.43
N ALA A 10 -25.21 57.01 -20.60
CA ALA A 10 -25.33 56.10 -21.75
C ALA A 10 -23.97 55.65 -22.28
N VAL A 11 -22.96 56.52 -22.31
CA VAL A 11 -21.58 56.14 -22.71
C VAL A 11 -20.97 55.17 -21.69
N CYS A 12 -21.13 55.40 -20.39
CA CYS A 12 -20.69 54.46 -19.36
C CYS A 12 -21.38 53.09 -19.47
N ALA A 13 -22.70 53.07 -19.74
CA ALA A 13 -23.47 51.84 -19.93
C ALA A 13 -23.06 51.06 -21.20
N VAL A 14 -22.68 51.77 -22.27
CA VAL A 14 -22.18 51.15 -23.52
C VAL A 14 -20.74 50.64 -23.38
N THR A 15 -19.88 51.32 -22.60
CA THR A 15 -18.56 50.78 -22.27
C THR A 15 -18.63 49.52 -21.38
N LEU A 16 -19.67 49.40 -20.54
CA LEU A 16 -19.95 48.22 -19.72
C LEU A 16 -20.43 47.02 -20.55
N SER A 17 -21.05 47.22 -21.72
CA SER A 17 -21.59 46.14 -22.54
C SER A 17 -20.62 45.59 -23.59
N MET A 18 -19.49 46.27 -23.84
CA MET A 18 -18.52 45.88 -24.88
C MET A 18 -17.27 45.15 -24.38
N THR A 19 -17.10 44.96 -23.07
CA THR A 19 -16.05 44.09 -22.53
C THR A 19 -16.58 42.67 -22.41
N GLY A 20 -16.38 41.86 -23.45
CA GLY A 20 -16.70 40.43 -23.48
C GLY A 20 -15.86 39.55 -22.54
N CYS A 21 -15.17 40.13 -21.55
CA CYS A 21 -14.40 39.40 -20.55
C CYS A 21 -15.28 39.12 -19.33
N SER A 22 -15.31 37.86 -18.89
CA SER A 22 -15.92 37.50 -17.60
C SER A 22 -15.36 38.40 -16.50
N LEU A 23 -16.22 39.08 -15.75
CA LEU A 23 -15.82 39.95 -14.63
C LEU A 23 -15.18 39.15 -13.49
N LYS A 24 -15.49 37.86 -13.41
CA LYS A 24 -14.92 36.95 -12.43
C LYS A 24 -14.02 35.91 -13.10
N LYS A 25 -12.91 35.59 -12.47
CA LYS A 25 -12.07 34.44 -12.79
C LYS A 25 -12.01 33.50 -11.57
N ARG A 26 -11.62 32.25 -11.83
CA ARG A 26 -11.25 31.29 -10.79
C ARG A 26 -9.81 30.88 -11.06
N ASP A 27 -8.96 31.03 -10.06
CA ASP A 27 -7.60 30.52 -10.15
C ASP A 27 -7.61 29.03 -9.79
N LYS A 28 -6.68 28.26 -10.37
CA LYS A 28 -6.50 26.85 -10.00
C LYS A 28 -5.78 26.80 -8.66
N ILE A 29 -6.29 26.00 -7.73
CA ILE A 29 -5.68 25.77 -6.42
C ILE A 29 -5.42 24.27 -6.23
N GLU A 30 -4.44 23.95 -5.41
CA GLU A 30 -4.17 22.58 -4.98
C GLU A 30 -5.01 22.26 -3.74
N GLU A 31 -5.72 21.14 -3.79
CA GLU A 31 -6.54 20.62 -2.71
C GLU A 31 -6.14 19.17 -2.43
N MET A 32 -5.91 18.85 -1.16
CA MET A 32 -5.65 17.48 -0.72
C MET A 32 -6.97 16.72 -0.63
N LYS A 33 -7.10 15.63 -1.38
CA LYS A 33 -8.31 14.79 -1.40
C LYS A 33 -7.99 13.42 -0.85
N LYS A 34 -8.84 12.97 0.09
CA LYS A 34 -8.76 11.62 0.66
C LYS A 34 -9.27 10.58 -0.33
N VAL A 35 -8.61 9.44 -0.40
CA VAL A 35 -9.00 8.26 -1.17
C VAL A 35 -9.07 7.03 -0.27
N PRO A 36 -9.87 6.00 -0.63
CA PRO A 36 -10.14 4.87 0.26
C PRO A 36 -9.02 3.82 0.29
N VAL A 37 -8.05 3.90 -0.63
CA VAL A 37 -6.96 2.93 -0.83
C VAL A 37 -5.71 3.68 -1.32
N PRO A 38 -4.50 3.15 -1.16
CA PRO A 38 -3.26 3.82 -1.56
C PRO A 38 -3.15 4.03 -3.08
N PRO A 39 -2.87 5.26 -3.56
CA PRO A 39 -2.58 5.51 -4.97
C PRO A 39 -1.36 4.76 -5.51
N LYS A 40 -0.24 4.70 -4.76
CA LYS A 40 0.96 3.93 -5.13
C LYS A 40 1.26 2.85 -4.09
N MET A 41 1.32 1.60 -4.54
CA MET A 41 1.63 0.43 -3.71
C MET A 41 2.89 -0.28 -4.17
N VAL A 42 3.66 -0.76 -3.19
CA VAL A 42 4.81 -1.66 -3.42
C VAL A 42 4.59 -2.94 -2.64
N PHE A 43 4.77 -4.08 -3.29
CA PHE A 43 4.78 -5.40 -2.67
C PHE A 43 6.20 -5.92 -2.65
N LEU A 44 6.69 -6.25 -1.46
CA LEU A 44 8.00 -6.88 -1.23
C LEU A 44 7.77 -8.26 -0.63
N GLY A 45 8.62 -9.22 -0.94
CA GLY A 45 8.50 -10.52 -0.32
C GLY A 45 9.09 -11.67 -1.12
N ASP A 46 8.57 -12.85 -0.81
CA ASP A 46 9.04 -14.11 -1.36
C ASP A 46 8.12 -14.68 -2.46
N SER A 47 8.09 -16.00 -2.57
CA SER A 47 7.28 -16.74 -3.52
C SER A 47 5.78 -16.49 -3.39
N ILE A 48 5.28 -16.17 -2.20
CA ILE A 48 3.86 -15.90 -1.98
C ILE A 48 3.46 -14.58 -2.65
N ALA A 49 4.21 -13.50 -2.42
CA ALA A 49 3.95 -12.22 -3.08
C ALA A 49 4.21 -12.28 -4.60
N ALA A 50 5.19 -13.07 -5.03
CA ALA A 50 5.48 -13.30 -6.44
C ALA A 50 4.38 -14.11 -7.17
N GLY A 51 3.59 -14.91 -6.44
CA GLY A 51 2.53 -15.76 -7.01
C GLY A 51 3.00 -17.13 -7.48
N TYR A 52 4.11 -17.63 -6.94
CA TYR A 52 4.58 -18.99 -7.22
C TYR A 52 3.49 -20.00 -6.86
N GLY A 53 3.31 -21.03 -7.69
CA GLY A 53 2.26 -22.03 -7.51
C GLY A 53 0.94 -21.68 -8.21
N LEU A 54 0.80 -20.48 -8.76
CA LEU A 54 -0.36 -20.11 -9.59
C LEU A 54 -0.17 -20.42 -11.07
N GLU A 55 -1.29 -20.67 -11.75
CA GLU A 55 -1.31 -20.74 -13.21
C GLU A 55 -0.86 -19.40 -13.82
N GLY A 56 0.06 -19.48 -14.78
CA GLY A 56 0.60 -18.30 -15.47
C GLY A 56 1.73 -17.60 -14.72
N TYR A 57 2.19 -18.12 -13.57
CA TYR A 57 3.36 -17.59 -12.88
C TYR A 57 4.60 -17.60 -13.79
N ASP A 58 5.26 -16.44 -13.85
CA ASP A 58 6.50 -16.23 -14.58
C ASP A 58 7.39 -15.33 -13.73
N LYS A 59 8.53 -15.85 -13.29
CA LYS A 59 9.46 -15.11 -12.44
C LYS A 59 10.03 -13.83 -13.08
N GLU A 60 9.98 -13.73 -14.41
CA GLU A 60 10.43 -12.55 -15.15
C GLU A 60 9.28 -11.53 -15.37
N ASP A 61 8.04 -11.92 -15.08
CA ASP A 61 6.85 -11.07 -15.22
C ASP A 61 5.74 -11.49 -14.23
N LEU A 62 5.81 -10.93 -13.03
CA LEU A 62 4.92 -11.25 -11.89
C LEU A 62 3.46 -10.84 -12.13
N TYR A 63 3.16 -10.11 -13.20
CA TYR A 63 1.81 -9.63 -13.52
C TYR A 63 0.99 -10.63 -14.35
N LYS A 64 1.59 -11.73 -14.81
CA LYS A 64 0.92 -12.75 -15.63
C LYS A 64 0.02 -13.70 -14.85
N CYS A 65 0.27 -13.86 -13.56
CA CYS A 65 -0.56 -14.68 -12.68
C CYS A 65 -1.51 -13.81 -11.85
N GLN A 66 -2.63 -14.38 -11.41
CA GLN A 66 -3.57 -13.70 -10.53
C GLN A 66 -3.13 -13.84 -9.06
N SER A 67 -1.93 -13.36 -8.74
CA SER A 67 -1.44 -13.29 -7.36
C SER A 67 -2.19 -12.20 -6.57
N TYR A 68 -2.07 -12.23 -5.24
CA TYR A 68 -2.79 -11.27 -4.40
C TYR A 68 -2.41 -9.80 -4.70
N PRO A 69 -1.14 -9.46 -5.02
CA PRO A 69 -0.79 -8.11 -5.47
C PRO A 69 -1.51 -7.73 -6.77
N VAL A 70 -1.58 -8.65 -7.75
CA VAL A 70 -2.21 -8.40 -9.06
C VAL A 70 -3.73 -8.22 -8.93
N MET A 71 -4.37 -8.99 -8.04
CA MET A 71 -5.80 -8.81 -7.74
C MET A 71 -6.07 -7.42 -7.15
N LEU A 72 -5.32 -7.02 -6.12
CA LEU A 72 -5.45 -5.71 -5.48
C LEU A 72 -5.14 -4.57 -6.45
N GLY A 73 -4.05 -4.68 -7.20
CA GLY A 73 -3.67 -3.67 -8.20
C GLY A 73 -4.76 -3.45 -9.23
N SER A 74 -5.36 -4.54 -9.75
CA SER A 74 -6.46 -4.45 -10.71
C SER A 74 -7.71 -3.79 -10.10
N GLU A 75 -8.07 -4.17 -8.87
CA GLU A 75 -9.21 -3.58 -8.15
C GLU A 75 -9.00 -2.08 -7.90
N TYR A 76 -7.80 -1.68 -7.46
CA TYR A 76 -7.50 -0.31 -7.09
C TYR A 76 -7.32 0.59 -8.31
N THR A 77 -6.80 0.05 -9.43
CA THR A 77 -6.82 0.75 -10.72
C THR A 77 -8.23 1.09 -11.15
N GLU A 78 -9.18 0.17 -11.04
CA GLU A 78 -10.57 0.46 -11.38
C GLU A 78 -11.22 1.43 -10.37
N LEU A 79 -10.90 1.28 -9.08
CA LEU A 79 -11.47 2.12 -8.01
C LEU A 79 -11.00 3.57 -8.08
N LEU A 80 -9.75 3.83 -8.48
CA LEU A 80 -9.13 5.17 -8.48
C LEU A 80 -9.07 5.84 -9.86
N LYS A 81 -9.67 5.23 -10.89
CA LYS A 81 -9.53 5.67 -12.29
C LYS A 81 -10.04 7.08 -12.57
N ASP A 82 -11.07 7.52 -11.84
CA ASP A 82 -11.71 8.82 -12.02
C ASP A 82 -11.13 9.88 -11.05
N GLU A 83 -10.20 9.48 -10.18
CA GLU A 83 -9.49 10.33 -9.23
C GLU A 83 -8.04 10.60 -9.65
N CYS A 84 -7.10 9.76 -9.18
CA CYS A 84 -5.66 9.95 -9.32
C CYS A 84 -4.97 8.81 -10.06
N GLY A 85 -5.72 7.78 -10.45
CA GLY A 85 -5.17 6.51 -10.91
C GLY A 85 -4.55 5.71 -9.78
N HIS A 86 -3.99 4.56 -10.15
CA HIS A 86 -3.30 3.66 -9.23
C HIS A 86 -2.05 3.10 -9.88
N THR A 87 -1.00 2.91 -9.10
CA THR A 87 0.24 2.23 -9.49
C THR A 87 0.55 1.14 -8.49
N MET A 88 0.80 -0.07 -8.98
CA MET A 88 1.23 -1.21 -8.18
C MET A 88 2.56 -1.75 -8.72
N ILE A 89 3.53 -1.90 -7.81
CA ILE A 89 4.85 -2.46 -8.09
C ILE A 89 4.99 -3.73 -7.25
N ASN A 90 5.45 -4.82 -7.87
CA ASN A 90 5.71 -6.08 -7.18
C ASN A 90 7.18 -6.45 -7.41
N ASP A 91 7.99 -6.33 -6.36
CA ASP A 91 9.41 -6.65 -6.35
C ASP A 91 9.70 -7.92 -5.55
N ALA A 92 8.69 -8.78 -5.37
CA ALA A 92 8.86 -10.04 -4.67
C ALA A 92 9.72 -11.03 -5.47
N VAL A 93 10.62 -11.72 -4.78
CA VAL A 93 11.55 -12.66 -5.39
C VAL A 93 11.36 -14.03 -4.77
N SER A 94 11.00 -15.02 -5.60
CA SER A 94 10.69 -16.35 -5.10
C SER A 94 11.92 -17.05 -4.50
N GLY A 95 11.79 -17.46 -3.25
CA GLY A 95 12.85 -18.12 -2.48
C GLY A 95 13.61 -17.19 -1.53
N ASP A 96 13.36 -15.88 -1.57
CA ASP A 96 14.06 -14.92 -0.71
C ASP A 96 13.75 -15.16 0.78
N THR A 97 14.81 -15.06 1.58
CA THR A 97 14.77 -14.97 3.03
C THR A 97 14.68 -13.51 3.48
N SER A 98 14.51 -13.28 4.78
CA SER A 98 14.59 -11.92 5.34
C SER A 98 15.95 -11.26 5.09
N GLN A 99 17.04 -12.03 5.05
CA GLN A 99 18.36 -11.50 4.74
C GLN A 99 18.47 -11.05 3.28
N ASP A 100 17.89 -11.80 2.34
CA ASP A 100 17.92 -11.44 0.92
C ASP A 100 17.17 -10.12 0.68
N LEU A 101 16.00 -9.93 1.32
CA LEU A 101 15.28 -8.66 1.25
C LEU A 101 16.09 -7.51 1.85
N LEU A 102 16.81 -7.75 2.95
CA LEU A 102 17.69 -6.76 3.55
C LEU A 102 18.82 -6.35 2.60
N ASP A 103 19.43 -7.32 1.93
CA ASP A 103 20.48 -7.10 0.94
C ASP A 103 19.95 -6.29 -0.28
N LEU A 104 18.71 -6.52 -0.70
CA LEU A 104 18.05 -5.72 -1.74
C LEU A 104 17.82 -4.26 -1.30
N LEU A 105 17.38 -4.05 -0.06
CA LEU A 105 17.19 -2.71 0.52
C LEU A 105 18.51 -1.95 0.65
N ASP A 106 19.59 -2.64 1.05
CA ASP A 106 20.93 -2.07 1.18
C ASP A 106 21.62 -1.83 -0.17
N GLY A 107 21.35 -2.68 -1.14
CA GLY A 107 21.81 -2.52 -2.52
C GLY A 107 21.19 -1.31 -3.22
N GLY A 108 20.09 -0.78 -2.68
CA GLY A 108 19.38 0.39 -3.22
C GLY A 108 18.55 0.11 -4.47
N VAL A 109 18.36 -1.17 -4.83
CA VAL A 109 17.60 -1.55 -6.03
C VAL A 109 16.11 -1.26 -5.89
N LEU A 110 15.61 -1.18 -4.65
CA LEU A 110 14.20 -0.89 -4.32
C LEU A 110 13.93 0.61 -4.09
N ASP A 111 14.97 1.47 -4.13
CA ASP A 111 14.86 2.88 -3.69
C ASP A 111 13.88 3.69 -4.55
N GLU A 112 13.87 3.47 -5.87
CA GLU A 112 12.98 4.21 -6.78
C GLU A 112 11.51 3.82 -6.57
N ASP A 113 11.26 2.53 -6.35
CA ASP A 113 9.92 1.98 -6.22
C ASP A 113 9.30 2.34 -4.88
N LEU A 114 10.07 2.23 -3.80
CA LEU A 114 9.68 2.68 -2.45
C LEU A 114 9.47 4.19 -2.36
N LYS A 115 10.22 4.98 -3.14
CA LYS A 115 10.09 6.42 -3.12
C LYS A 115 8.68 6.86 -3.51
N ASN A 116 8.05 7.67 -2.66
CA ASN A 116 6.67 8.15 -2.80
C ASN A 116 5.62 7.03 -2.84
N SER A 117 5.91 5.82 -2.37
CA SER A 117 4.86 4.82 -2.16
C SER A 117 3.93 5.28 -1.04
N ASP A 118 2.62 5.06 -1.19
CA ASP A 118 1.64 5.35 -0.15
C ASP A 118 1.45 4.15 0.79
N ALA A 119 1.73 2.94 0.30
CA ALA A 119 1.76 1.72 1.11
C ALA A 119 2.83 0.73 0.61
N VAL A 120 3.47 0.04 1.56
CA VAL A 120 4.41 -1.07 1.31
C VAL A 120 3.90 -2.30 2.04
N VAL A 121 3.66 -3.41 1.31
CA VAL A 121 3.17 -4.67 1.88
C VAL A 121 4.26 -5.73 1.77
N VAL A 122 4.67 -6.29 2.91
CA VAL A 122 5.79 -7.22 3.03
C VAL A 122 5.29 -8.63 3.39
N SER A 123 5.73 -9.63 2.64
CA SER A 123 5.53 -11.07 2.93
C SER A 123 6.90 -11.77 2.86
N ILE A 124 7.59 -11.87 4.00
CA ILE A 124 8.96 -12.40 4.06
C ILE A 124 9.21 -13.12 5.37
N GLY A 125 10.16 -14.06 5.38
CA GLY A 125 10.58 -14.78 6.58
C GLY A 125 10.22 -16.26 6.58
N GLY A 126 9.28 -16.69 5.74
CA GLY A 126 8.91 -18.10 5.64
C GLY A 126 10.10 -18.96 5.25
N ASN A 127 10.90 -18.50 4.28
CA ASN A 127 12.09 -19.20 3.82
C ASN A 127 13.21 -19.26 4.87
N ASP A 128 13.20 -18.42 5.91
CA ASP A 128 14.18 -18.48 7.00
C ASP A 128 14.02 -19.75 7.85
N ILE A 129 12.78 -20.25 7.99
CA ILE A 129 12.46 -21.37 8.89
C ILE A 129 11.89 -22.60 8.19
N LEU A 130 11.10 -22.45 7.13
CA LEU A 130 10.32 -23.56 6.55
C LEU A 130 11.24 -24.62 5.92
N HIS A 131 12.35 -24.23 5.30
CA HIS A 131 13.29 -25.20 4.72
C HIS A 131 13.90 -26.12 5.79
N ILE A 132 14.09 -25.61 7.03
CA ILE A 132 14.60 -26.39 8.16
C ILE A 132 13.52 -27.39 8.61
N ILE A 133 12.27 -26.95 8.69
CA ILE A 133 11.11 -27.79 9.06
C ILE A 133 10.85 -28.91 8.03
N PHE A 134 11.01 -28.63 6.74
CA PHE A 134 10.83 -29.67 5.72
C PHE A 134 12.04 -30.62 5.63
N GLY A 135 13.27 -30.12 5.69
CA GLY A 135 14.46 -30.98 5.74
C GLY A 135 14.49 -31.88 6.99
N ALA A 136 13.85 -31.41 8.06
CA ALA A 136 13.57 -32.17 9.26
C ALA A 136 12.55 -33.31 9.05
N ALA A 137 11.40 -32.99 8.46
CA ALA A 137 10.39 -33.98 8.13
C ALA A 137 10.98 -35.11 7.27
N GLU A 138 11.81 -34.77 6.27
CA GLU A 138 12.52 -35.74 5.42
C GLU A 138 13.41 -36.69 6.22
N LYS A 139 14.22 -36.17 7.15
CA LYS A 139 15.08 -36.99 8.03
C LYS A 139 14.28 -37.89 8.95
N LEU A 140 13.09 -37.47 9.34
CA LEU A 140 12.18 -38.24 10.17
C LEU A 140 11.28 -39.19 9.34
N GLY A 141 11.63 -39.41 8.07
CA GLY A 141 11.03 -40.43 7.23
C GLY A 141 9.99 -39.92 6.24
N TRP A 142 9.77 -38.61 6.14
CA TRP A 142 8.92 -38.06 5.09
C TRP A 142 9.57 -38.32 3.72
N ASP A 143 8.85 -38.97 2.83
CA ASP A 143 9.25 -39.15 1.44
C ASP A 143 8.54 -38.10 0.58
N PRO A 144 9.22 -37.02 0.15
CA PRO A 144 8.60 -35.96 -0.63
C PRO A 144 8.12 -36.43 -2.03
N GLU A 145 8.65 -37.56 -2.54
CA GLU A 145 8.20 -38.12 -3.83
C GLU A 145 6.89 -38.90 -3.70
N LYS A 146 6.65 -39.50 -2.52
CA LYS A 146 5.43 -40.28 -2.24
C LYS A 146 4.41 -39.53 -1.39
N GLY A 147 4.84 -38.44 -0.75
CA GLY A 147 4.09 -37.70 0.23
C GLY A 147 3.60 -38.53 1.40
N ASP A 148 4.39 -39.54 1.78
CA ASP A 148 4.06 -40.50 2.83
C ASP A 148 5.30 -40.72 3.71
N PHE A 149 5.10 -41.23 4.92
CA PHE A 149 6.18 -41.49 5.86
C PHE A 149 6.66 -42.94 5.79
N ASP A 150 7.93 -43.14 5.47
CA ASP A 150 8.60 -44.44 5.57
C ASP A 150 9.21 -44.62 6.97
N PHE A 151 8.35 -44.95 7.94
CA PHE A 151 8.75 -45.22 9.33
C PHE A 151 9.71 -46.42 9.47
N GLY A 152 9.86 -47.26 8.43
CA GLY A 152 10.78 -48.39 8.41
C GLY A 152 12.26 -47.99 8.35
N ARG A 153 12.55 -46.70 8.08
CA ARG A 153 13.90 -46.14 7.93
C ARG A 153 14.42 -45.41 9.17
N ILE A 154 13.60 -45.27 10.22
CA ILE A 154 13.90 -44.36 11.33
C ILE A 154 14.73 -45.06 12.41
N ASP A 155 15.98 -44.64 12.58
CA ASP A 155 16.72 -44.86 13.82
C ASP A 155 16.25 -43.83 14.86
N LEU A 156 15.65 -44.32 15.96
CA LEU A 156 15.02 -43.47 16.97
C LEU A 156 16.00 -42.49 17.64
N LYS A 157 17.29 -42.86 17.72
CA LYS A 157 18.31 -42.00 18.29
C LYS A 157 18.74 -40.94 17.28
N GLU A 158 18.95 -41.30 16.02
CA GLU A 158 19.26 -40.33 14.96
C GLU A 158 18.11 -39.35 14.73
N ALA A 159 16.86 -39.81 14.85
CA ALA A 159 15.67 -38.97 14.81
C ALA A 159 15.65 -37.95 15.96
N PHE A 160 15.97 -38.39 17.18
CA PHE A 160 16.01 -37.51 18.36
C PHE A 160 17.14 -36.48 18.29
N ASP A 161 18.34 -36.90 17.91
CA ASP A 161 19.50 -36.01 17.73
C ASP A 161 19.21 -34.99 16.61
N SER A 162 18.57 -35.43 15.51
CA SER A 162 18.14 -34.54 14.42
C SER A 162 17.11 -33.51 14.90
N LEU A 163 16.05 -33.95 15.58
CA LEU A 163 15.00 -33.07 16.09
C LEU A 163 15.54 -32.00 17.05
N THR A 164 16.49 -32.37 17.90
CA THR A 164 17.16 -31.43 18.82
C THR A 164 17.98 -30.40 18.05
N SER A 165 18.88 -30.85 17.16
CA SER A 165 19.72 -29.95 16.36
C SER A 165 18.90 -29.01 15.47
N MET A 166 17.77 -29.50 14.94
CA MET A 166 16.83 -28.68 14.17
C MET A 166 16.15 -27.63 15.02
N SER A 167 15.75 -27.96 16.26
CA SER A 167 15.16 -26.96 17.16
C SER A 167 16.12 -25.81 17.39
N ASP A 168 17.39 -26.11 17.68
CA ASP A 168 18.41 -25.08 17.88
C ASP A 168 18.60 -24.22 16.61
N GLN A 169 18.59 -24.84 15.42
CA GLN A 169 18.70 -24.13 14.14
C GLN A 169 17.49 -23.22 13.86
N ILE A 170 16.27 -23.68 14.15
CA ILE A 170 15.07 -22.86 13.97
C ILE A 170 15.06 -21.73 14.99
N ASP A 171 15.46 -21.97 16.24
CA ASP A 171 15.53 -20.92 17.25
C ASP A 171 16.57 -19.85 16.87
N GLU A 172 17.71 -20.24 16.32
CA GLU A 172 18.70 -19.32 15.76
C GLU A 172 18.15 -18.54 14.54
N ALA A 173 17.45 -19.22 13.64
CA ALA A 173 16.82 -18.60 12.47
C ALA A 173 15.71 -17.61 12.87
N LEU A 174 14.92 -17.91 13.91
CA LEU A 174 13.89 -17.01 14.43
C LEU A 174 14.49 -15.77 15.09
N GLU A 175 15.59 -15.89 15.84
CA GLU A 175 16.29 -14.72 16.37
C GLU A 175 16.93 -13.89 15.24
N GLY A 176 17.49 -14.54 14.21
CA GLY A 176 17.96 -13.86 13.01
C GLY A 176 16.85 -13.11 12.28
N TYR A 177 15.71 -13.77 12.06
CA TYR A 177 14.51 -13.17 11.46
C TYR A 177 14.03 -11.96 12.25
N LYS A 178 13.99 -12.05 13.59
CA LYS A 178 13.60 -10.93 14.46
C LYS A 178 14.52 -9.71 14.29
N THR A 179 15.84 -9.93 14.23
CA THR A 179 16.79 -8.85 13.96
C THR A 179 16.56 -8.26 12.57
N ASN A 180 16.46 -9.12 11.54
CA ASN A 180 16.28 -8.69 10.16
C ASN A 180 14.96 -7.95 9.96
N LEU A 181 13.87 -8.39 10.59
CA LEU A 181 12.55 -7.76 10.48
C LEU A 181 12.57 -6.32 11.01
N ALA A 182 13.24 -6.08 12.13
CA ALA A 182 13.41 -4.73 12.68
C ALA A 182 14.23 -3.85 11.72
N GLU A 183 15.31 -4.38 11.15
CA GLU A 183 16.12 -3.64 10.17
C GLU A 183 15.38 -3.39 8.85
N ILE A 184 14.61 -4.35 8.33
CA ILE A 184 13.76 -4.21 7.15
C ILE A 184 12.76 -3.07 7.36
N ALA A 185 12.03 -3.09 8.47
CA ALA A 185 11.05 -2.04 8.78
C ALA A 185 11.71 -0.66 8.84
N GLN A 186 12.87 -0.56 9.51
CA GLN A 186 13.63 0.69 9.56
C GLN A 186 14.09 1.15 8.17
N LYS A 187 14.66 0.28 7.35
CA LYS A 187 15.18 0.63 6.02
C LYS A 187 14.05 1.05 5.06
N ILE A 188 12.87 0.43 5.18
CA ILE A 188 11.70 0.86 4.40
C ILE A 188 11.26 2.26 4.85
N HIS A 189 11.15 2.52 6.15
CA HIS A 189 10.83 3.86 6.70
C HIS A 189 11.81 4.95 6.24
N GLU A 190 13.10 4.62 6.08
CA GLU A 190 14.09 5.58 5.58
C GLU A 190 13.89 5.94 4.09
N LYS A 191 13.12 5.14 3.34
CA LYS A 191 12.95 5.26 1.88
C LYS A 191 11.54 5.69 1.47
N THR A 192 10.55 5.63 2.37
CA THR A 192 9.17 6.01 2.10
C THR A 192 8.50 6.72 3.26
N ASP A 193 7.56 7.62 2.95
CA ASP A 193 6.64 8.22 3.93
C ASP A 193 5.30 7.44 4.02
N GLY A 194 5.14 6.38 3.22
CA GLY A 194 3.94 5.55 3.16
C GLY A 194 3.78 4.60 4.35
N GLU A 195 2.58 4.03 4.47
CA GLU A 195 2.27 3.05 5.52
C GLU A 195 2.92 1.70 5.22
N ILE A 196 3.54 1.07 6.24
CA ILE A 196 4.16 -0.25 6.12
C ILE A 196 3.23 -1.32 6.70
N TYR A 197 3.09 -2.41 5.98
CA TYR A 197 2.29 -3.58 6.35
C TYR A 197 3.12 -4.85 6.28
N ILE A 198 3.05 -5.69 7.29
CA ILE A 198 3.79 -6.96 7.34
C ILE A 198 2.84 -8.12 7.64
N GLN A 199 2.93 -9.18 6.84
CA GLN A 199 2.07 -10.36 6.95
C GLN A 199 2.62 -11.38 7.96
N THR A 200 1.72 -12.04 8.68
CA THR A 200 2.02 -13.27 9.42
C THR A 200 2.09 -14.48 8.49
N LEU A 201 2.73 -15.56 8.95
CA LEU A 201 2.94 -16.81 8.22
C LEU A 201 1.91 -17.86 8.64
N TYR A 202 1.32 -18.57 7.68
CA TYR A 202 0.49 -19.75 7.94
C TYR A 202 1.35 -21.00 8.11
N ASN A 203 0.84 -22.03 8.79
CA ASN A 203 1.55 -23.29 8.95
C ASN A 203 1.23 -24.29 7.84
N PRO A 204 2.05 -24.47 6.78
CA PRO A 204 1.75 -25.44 5.72
C PRO A 204 1.74 -26.90 6.21
N VAL A 205 2.41 -27.19 7.33
CA VAL A 205 2.54 -28.55 7.89
C VAL A 205 1.23 -29.06 8.50
N GLU A 206 0.27 -28.18 8.80
CA GLU A 206 -1.08 -28.56 9.27
C GLU A 206 -1.79 -29.54 8.32
N TYR A 207 -1.35 -29.65 7.06
CA TYR A 207 -1.87 -30.66 6.12
C TYR A 207 -1.59 -32.10 6.59
N PHE A 208 -0.48 -32.35 7.29
CA PHE A 208 -0.04 -33.67 7.76
C PHE A 208 -0.67 -34.07 9.10
N LYS A 209 -2.01 -33.97 9.20
CA LYS A 209 -2.78 -34.15 10.46
C LYS A 209 -2.61 -35.51 11.13
N ASP A 210 -2.18 -36.52 10.40
CA ASP A 210 -1.90 -37.85 10.98
C ASP A 210 -0.59 -37.86 11.79
N TRP A 211 0.12 -36.74 11.87
CA TRP A 211 1.41 -36.60 12.54
C TRP A 211 1.46 -35.44 13.53
N ASP A 212 0.61 -35.55 14.56
CA ASP A 212 0.44 -34.58 15.65
C ASP A 212 1.76 -34.02 16.19
N MET A 213 2.81 -34.84 16.37
CA MET A 213 4.10 -34.36 16.88
C MET A 213 4.78 -33.32 15.96
N LEU A 214 4.77 -33.54 14.65
CA LEU A 214 5.36 -32.60 13.69
C LEU A 214 4.49 -31.35 13.56
N VAL A 215 3.16 -31.54 13.56
CA VAL A 215 2.20 -30.43 13.50
C VAL A 215 2.34 -29.53 14.72
N ASP A 216 2.27 -30.09 15.94
CA ASP A 216 2.44 -29.36 17.21
C ASP A 216 3.79 -28.63 17.27
N TYR A 217 4.84 -29.27 16.75
CA TYR A 217 6.17 -28.67 16.70
C TYR A 217 6.23 -27.49 15.72
N ALA A 218 5.72 -27.68 14.50
CA ALA A 218 5.67 -26.62 13.49
C ALA A 218 4.79 -25.45 13.96
N ASP A 219 3.63 -25.74 14.58
CA ASP A 219 2.75 -24.75 15.19
C ASP A 219 3.52 -23.91 16.21
N GLY A 220 4.22 -24.53 17.16
CA GLY A 220 4.98 -23.76 18.16
C GLY A 220 6.06 -22.84 17.58
N LYS A 221 6.73 -23.25 16.50
CA LYS A 221 7.75 -22.42 15.83
C LYS A 221 7.13 -21.31 14.98
N ILE A 222 6.02 -21.58 14.31
CA ILE A 222 5.31 -20.59 13.48
C ILE A 222 4.53 -19.61 14.36
N ASP A 223 4.02 -20.03 15.51
CA ASP A 223 3.49 -19.14 16.54
C ASP A 223 4.57 -18.18 17.02
N THR A 224 5.79 -18.67 17.29
CA THR A 224 6.92 -17.81 17.66
C THR A 224 7.26 -16.82 16.54
N PHE A 225 7.26 -17.25 15.28
CA PHE A 225 7.43 -16.36 14.13
C PHE A 225 6.35 -15.26 14.10
N ASN A 226 5.08 -15.64 14.25
CA ASN A 226 3.96 -14.70 14.20
C ASN A 226 3.95 -13.76 15.41
N GLU A 227 4.41 -14.20 16.58
CA GLU A 227 4.65 -13.36 17.74
C GLU A 227 5.79 -12.36 17.51
N ILE A 228 6.87 -12.75 16.83
CA ILE A 228 7.93 -11.82 16.42
C ILE A 228 7.35 -10.72 15.52
N VAL A 229 6.56 -11.08 14.51
CA VAL A 229 5.88 -10.10 13.64
C VAL A 229 4.95 -9.19 14.43
N LYS A 230 4.12 -9.75 15.34
CA LYS A 230 3.15 -8.99 16.13
C LYS A 230 3.83 -8.04 17.13
N ASN A 231 4.88 -8.50 17.81
CA ASN A 231 5.59 -7.70 18.80
C ASN A 231 6.50 -6.63 18.16
N GLY A 232 7.07 -6.91 16.98
CA GLY A 232 7.90 -5.95 16.25
C GLY A 232 7.14 -4.70 15.79
N ALA A 233 5.83 -4.82 15.58
CA ALA A 233 4.97 -3.73 15.11
C ALA A 233 4.98 -2.51 16.04
N ASP A 234 5.07 -2.73 17.35
CA ASP A 234 5.04 -1.69 18.40
C ASP A 234 6.32 -1.70 19.27
N ALA A 235 7.44 -2.17 18.72
CA ALA A 235 8.70 -2.29 19.44
C ALA A 235 9.24 -0.94 19.95
N ASP A 236 9.86 -0.95 21.12
CA ASP A 236 10.43 0.23 21.79
C ASP A 236 9.44 1.38 22.05
N GLY A 237 8.13 1.07 22.06
CA GLY A 237 7.06 2.05 22.26
C GLY A 237 6.79 2.93 21.03
N VAL A 238 7.27 2.51 19.87
CA VAL A 238 7.06 3.17 18.57
C VAL A 238 6.31 2.20 17.65
N HIS A 239 5.30 2.70 16.95
CA HIS A 239 4.60 1.93 15.93
C HIS A 239 5.42 1.97 14.63
N HIS A 240 5.89 0.81 14.17
CA HIS A 240 6.71 0.65 12.96
C HIS A 240 5.91 0.16 11.76
N TYR A 241 4.91 -0.70 11.94
CA TYR A 241 4.12 -1.22 10.82
C TYR A 241 2.80 -1.82 11.30
N THR A 242 1.83 -1.92 10.40
CA THR A 242 0.57 -2.63 10.65
C THR A 242 0.71 -4.12 10.32
N VAL A 243 0.25 -4.98 11.22
CA VAL A 243 0.26 -6.44 11.02
C VAL A 243 -0.96 -6.86 10.21
N ILE A 244 -0.73 -7.66 9.17
CA ILE A 244 -1.79 -8.34 8.41
C ILE A 244 -1.79 -9.82 8.82
N ASP A 245 -2.81 -10.25 9.59
CA ASP A 245 -2.83 -11.60 10.16
C ASP A 245 -3.33 -12.67 9.17
N VAL A 246 -2.54 -12.91 8.13
CA VAL A 246 -2.77 -13.93 7.09
C VAL A 246 -2.68 -15.34 7.65
N GLY A 247 -1.73 -15.61 8.55
CA GLY A 247 -1.54 -16.92 9.18
C GLY A 247 -2.85 -17.47 9.77
N ASN A 248 -3.54 -16.65 10.57
CA ASN A 248 -4.82 -17.02 11.17
C ASN A 248 -5.93 -17.30 10.14
N GLN A 249 -5.85 -16.78 8.90
CA GLN A 249 -6.89 -17.03 7.89
C GLN A 249 -6.80 -18.44 7.27
N PHE A 250 -5.65 -19.10 7.41
CA PHE A 250 -5.35 -20.41 6.85
C PHE A 250 -5.56 -21.55 7.84
N GLU A 251 -5.68 -21.27 9.14
CA GLU A 251 -5.92 -22.27 10.19
C GLU A 251 -7.13 -23.17 9.85
N GLY A 252 -6.90 -24.48 9.81
CA GLY A 252 -7.92 -25.48 9.50
C GLY A 252 -8.23 -25.62 8.01
N ARG A 253 -7.59 -24.82 7.14
CA ARG A 253 -8.00 -24.60 5.74
C ARG A 253 -6.92 -24.83 4.71
N ASN A 254 -5.72 -25.28 5.09
CA ASN A 254 -4.63 -25.49 4.13
C ASN A 254 -5.00 -26.39 2.96
N SER A 255 -5.68 -27.51 3.19
CA SER A 255 -6.11 -28.40 2.09
C SER A 255 -7.01 -27.73 1.06
N GLN A 256 -7.69 -26.63 1.43
CA GLN A 256 -8.48 -25.81 0.54
C GLN A 256 -7.67 -24.67 -0.09
N LEU A 257 -6.78 -24.03 0.67
CA LEU A 257 -6.16 -22.76 0.30
C LEU A 257 -4.74 -22.89 -0.27
N THR A 258 -4.14 -24.07 -0.24
CA THR A 258 -2.80 -24.31 -0.78
C THR A 258 -2.82 -25.39 -1.85
N ASN A 259 -1.69 -25.56 -2.55
CA ASN A 259 -1.48 -26.62 -3.53
C ASN A 259 -1.02 -27.94 -2.88
N MET A 260 -1.32 -28.18 -1.60
CA MET A 260 -0.77 -29.31 -0.85
C MET A 260 -1.17 -30.70 -1.40
N SER A 261 -2.21 -30.79 -2.24
CA SER A 261 -2.51 -32.02 -2.99
C SER A 261 -1.38 -32.44 -3.94
N ASP A 262 -0.56 -31.49 -4.39
CA ASP A 262 0.60 -31.68 -5.24
C ASP A 262 1.92 -31.54 -4.45
N TYR A 263 1.84 -31.61 -3.10
CA TYR A 263 2.95 -31.39 -2.17
C TYR A 263 3.61 -30.02 -2.30
N ASP A 264 2.84 -29.05 -2.78
CA ASP A 264 3.24 -27.66 -2.89
C ASP A 264 2.59 -26.83 -1.77
N ILE A 265 3.44 -26.28 -0.90
CA ILE A 265 3.03 -25.51 0.28
C ILE A 265 2.43 -24.15 -0.06
N HIS A 266 2.59 -23.69 -1.30
CA HIS A 266 2.21 -22.35 -1.70
C HIS A 266 0.67 -22.20 -1.80
N PRO A 267 0.14 -20.99 -1.57
CA PRO A 267 -1.28 -20.74 -1.70
C PRO A 267 -1.74 -20.99 -3.13
N ASN A 268 -2.91 -21.60 -3.28
CA ASN A 268 -3.56 -21.73 -4.58
C ASN A 268 -4.37 -20.47 -4.90
N ALA A 269 -5.14 -20.48 -6.00
CA ALA A 269 -5.96 -19.33 -6.40
C ALA A 269 -6.96 -18.88 -5.30
N ASP A 270 -7.56 -19.81 -4.57
CA ASP A 270 -8.48 -19.49 -3.46
C ASP A 270 -7.70 -18.94 -2.25
N GLY A 271 -6.51 -19.47 -1.97
CA GLY A 271 -5.61 -18.93 -0.95
C GLY A 271 -5.18 -17.50 -1.24
N HIS A 272 -4.75 -17.22 -2.48
CA HIS A 272 -4.41 -15.86 -2.90
C HIS A 272 -5.58 -14.89 -2.81
N LYS A 273 -6.80 -15.35 -3.09
CA LYS A 273 -8.00 -14.54 -2.88
C LYS A 273 -8.21 -14.20 -1.40
N VAL A 274 -8.05 -15.18 -0.49
CA VAL A 274 -8.13 -14.94 0.96
C VAL A 274 -7.06 -13.94 1.41
N ILE A 275 -5.83 -14.05 0.89
CA ILE A 275 -4.75 -13.10 1.19
C ILE A 275 -5.13 -11.70 0.69
N ALA A 276 -5.60 -11.57 -0.55
CA ALA A 276 -6.02 -10.29 -1.13
C ALA A 276 -7.11 -9.63 -0.30
N GLU A 277 -8.16 -10.36 0.09
CA GLU A 277 -9.25 -9.86 0.93
C GLU A 277 -8.75 -9.41 2.32
N THR A 278 -7.78 -10.14 2.89
CA THR A 278 -7.21 -9.82 4.20
C THR A 278 -6.35 -8.56 4.14
N VAL A 279 -5.53 -8.44 3.09
CA VAL A 279 -4.68 -7.27 2.85
C VAL A 279 -5.53 -6.04 2.53
N ASP A 280 -6.54 -6.15 1.66
CA ASP A 280 -7.47 -5.07 1.32
C ASP A 280 -8.15 -4.48 2.57
N LYS A 281 -8.61 -5.37 3.46
CA LYS A 281 -9.29 -4.97 4.69
C LYS A 281 -8.39 -4.11 5.59
N GLU A 282 -7.11 -4.42 5.69
CA GLU A 282 -6.17 -3.64 6.49
C GLU A 282 -5.80 -2.32 5.79
N LEU A 283 -5.50 -2.37 4.48
CA LEU A 283 -5.18 -1.18 3.69
C LEU A 283 -6.28 -0.13 3.79
N ARG A 284 -7.56 -0.51 3.68
CA ARG A 284 -8.70 0.42 3.77
C ARG A 284 -8.87 1.12 5.13
N LYS A 285 -8.12 0.73 6.16
CA LYS A 285 -8.09 1.43 7.45
C LYS A 285 -7.12 2.61 7.47
N GLY A 286 -6.15 2.63 6.56
CA GLY A 286 -5.17 3.71 6.40
C GLY A 286 -5.77 5.01 5.91
N GLU A 287 -4.98 6.09 5.95
CA GLU A 287 -5.39 7.41 5.47
C GLU A 287 -4.56 7.88 4.28
N TYR A 288 -5.09 7.69 3.08
CA TYR A 288 -4.40 8.03 1.84
C TYR A 288 -4.96 9.29 1.20
N PHE A 289 -4.07 10.06 0.56
CA PHE A 289 -4.41 11.34 -0.04
C PHE A 289 -3.70 11.52 -1.37
N TYR A 290 -4.29 12.35 -2.23
CA TYR A 290 -3.62 12.88 -3.41
C TYR A 290 -3.86 14.38 -3.54
N ILE A 291 -2.97 15.07 -4.27
CA ILE A 291 -3.11 16.49 -4.57
C ILE A 291 -3.90 16.65 -5.87
N ALA A 292 -5.10 17.22 -5.78
CA ALA A 292 -5.94 17.56 -6.92
C ALA A 292 -5.82 19.04 -7.25
N THR A 293 -5.76 19.38 -8.54
CA THR A 293 -5.92 20.76 -8.99
C THR A 293 -7.40 21.07 -9.24
N VAL A 294 -8.00 21.94 -8.43
CA VAL A 294 -9.42 22.31 -8.51
C VAL A 294 -9.61 23.80 -8.84
N GLU A 295 -10.80 24.19 -9.30
CA GLU A 295 -11.14 25.61 -9.44
C GLU A 295 -11.37 26.25 -8.06
N GLY A 296 -10.59 27.27 -7.73
CA GLY A 296 -10.77 28.07 -6.52
C GLY A 296 -11.97 29.01 -6.59
N GLU A 297 -12.15 29.82 -5.53
CA GLU A 297 -13.29 30.73 -5.45
C GLU A 297 -13.28 31.79 -6.56
N ALA A 298 -14.49 32.10 -7.06
CA ALA A 298 -14.68 33.10 -8.09
C ALA A 298 -14.46 34.51 -7.54
N HIS A 299 -13.41 35.18 -8.00
CA HIS A 299 -13.08 36.54 -7.61
C HIS A 299 -12.99 37.44 -8.84
N TYR A 300 -13.08 38.76 -8.63
CA TYR A 300 -13.04 39.72 -9.72
C TYR A 300 -11.67 39.76 -10.37
N THR A 301 -11.64 39.86 -11.71
CA THR A 301 -10.39 40.06 -12.44
C THR A 301 -9.80 41.44 -12.15
N ASP A 302 -8.49 41.59 -12.31
CA ASP A 302 -7.83 42.90 -12.14
C ASP A 302 -8.45 43.98 -13.03
N ASP A 303 -8.86 43.61 -14.25
CA ASP A 303 -9.55 44.51 -15.17
C ASP A 303 -10.96 44.88 -14.68
N ALA A 304 -11.70 43.93 -14.11
CA ALA A 304 -12.99 44.21 -13.49
C ALA A 304 -12.83 45.14 -12.29
N ILE A 305 -11.82 44.89 -11.45
CA ILE A 305 -11.48 45.76 -10.30
C ILE A 305 -11.12 47.17 -10.79
N ARG A 306 -10.25 47.31 -11.80
CA ARG A 306 -9.89 48.60 -12.41
C ARG A 306 -11.09 49.32 -13.01
N LEU A 307 -11.99 48.60 -13.66
CA LEU A 307 -13.23 49.14 -14.22
C LEU A 307 -14.14 49.68 -13.10
N PHE A 308 -14.35 48.91 -12.03
CA PHE A 308 -15.15 49.35 -10.88
C PHE A 308 -14.56 50.59 -10.20
N ILE A 309 -13.24 50.64 -10.03
CA ILE A 309 -12.55 51.83 -9.49
C ILE A 309 -12.78 53.04 -10.40
N THR A 310 -12.62 52.89 -11.72
CA THR A 310 -12.80 53.97 -12.70
C THR A 310 -14.23 54.51 -12.71
N ILE A 311 -15.23 53.62 -12.68
CA ILE A 311 -16.66 54.00 -12.58
C ILE A 311 -16.92 54.74 -11.27
N GLY A 312 -16.37 54.24 -10.15
CA GLY A 312 -16.49 54.88 -8.84
C GLY A 312 -15.96 56.31 -8.84
N ILE A 313 -14.76 56.54 -9.36
CA ILE A 313 -14.14 57.87 -9.48
C ILE A 313 -14.99 58.79 -10.36
N ALA A 314 -15.46 58.32 -11.52
CA ALA A 314 -16.30 59.11 -12.42
C ALA A 314 -17.62 59.56 -11.75
N ALA A 315 -18.26 58.66 -11.00
CA ALA A 315 -19.49 58.96 -10.27
C ALA A 315 -19.28 60.02 -9.16
N VAL A 316 -18.17 59.94 -8.42
CA VAL A 316 -17.79 60.94 -7.41
C VAL A 316 -17.54 62.31 -8.06
N LEU A 317 -16.81 62.35 -9.18
CA LEU A 317 -16.54 63.61 -9.89
C LEU A 317 -17.84 64.25 -10.43
N LEU A 318 -18.76 63.43 -10.97
CA LEU A 318 -20.05 63.91 -11.47
C LEU A 318 -20.93 64.48 -10.35
N THR A 319 -20.99 63.81 -9.20
CA THR A 319 -21.76 64.28 -8.04
C THR A 319 -21.20 65.57 -7.47
N VAL A 320 -19.88 65.66 -7.25
CA VAL A 320 -19.22 66.90 -6.81
C VAL A 320 -19.45 68.04 -7.81
N GLY A 321 -19.33 67.76 -9.11
CA GLY A 321 -19.58 68.74 -10.17
C GLY A 321 -21.03 69.24 -10.17
N ALA A 322 -22.00 68.34 -10.04
CA ALA A 322 -23.43 68.69 -9.97
C ALA A 322 -23.75 69.53 -8.72
N VAL A 323 -23.20 69.18 -7.55
CA VAL A 323 -23.36 69.95 -6.31
C VAL A 323 -22.74 71.34 -6.46
N THR A 324 -21.53 71.44 -7.00
CA THR A 324 -20.85 72.73 -7.22
C THR A 324 -21.65 73.65 -8.16
N VAL A 325 -22.21 73.09 -9.25
CA VAL A 325 -23.07 73.83 -10.18
C VAL A 325 -24.39 74.25 -9.52
N ALA A 326 -25.00 73.39 -8.70
CA ALA A 326 -26.22 73.71 -7.97
C ALA A 326 -25.99 74.82 -6.92
N VAL A 327 -24.88 74.78 -6.20
CA VAL A 327 -24.48 75.83 -5.24
C VAL A 327 -24.22 77.16 -5.94
N LYS A 328 -23.53 77.15 -7.09
CA LYS A 328 -23.29 78.37 -7.90
C LYS A 328 -24.56 78.98 -8.50
N ARG A 329 -25.63 78.19 -8.69
CA ARG A 329 -26.94 78.68 -9.20
C ARG A 329 -27.87 79.20 -8.10
N LYS A 330 -27.55 78.94 -6.82
CA LYS A 330 -28.29 79.44 -5.66
C LYS A 330 -27.70 80.73 -5.06
N LYS A 331 -26.52 81.16 -5.52
CA LYS A 331 -25.97 82.50 -5.31
C LYS A 331 -26.31 83.37 -6.51
#